data_AF-A0A957QEA2-F1
#
_entry.id   AF-A0A957QEA2-F1
#
_cell.length_a   1.000
_cell.length_b   1.000
_cell.length_c   1.000
_cell.angle_alpha   90.00
_cell.angle_beta   90.00
_cell.angle_gamma   90.00
#
_symmetry.space_group_name_H-M   'P 1'
#
loop_
_entity.id
_entity.type
_entity.pdbx_description
1 polymer ?
#
loop_
_entity_poly.entity_id
_entity_poly.type
_entity_poly.pdbx_seq_one_letter_code
_entity_poly.pdbx_strand_id
1 'polypeptide(L)'
;MSRATKGMNRHQKAAFRPGEHRVRGDEIERLLELAQSDDPEDRLEAASNLCPCHLRRRIDEAWQALYRMMEDPDVRVRRAAWHTLEDGGCPTDPALEPIFERALQSEDDRQVRHFVDMFARPWLRQKEQRTLILATQDRYPLREKCDFCARGPVPVRADFDTEIGAGASARFARVCEQCDH
;
A
#
# COMPACT_ATOMS: atom_id res chain seq x y z
N MET A 1 1.38 -30.94 -3.82
CA MET A 1 1.51 -29.47 -3.86
C MET A 1 2.24 -29.08 -5.13
N SER A 2 1.59 -28.33 -6.03
CA SER A 2 2.15 -27.93 -7.32
C SER A 2 3.26 -26.88 -7.15
N ARG A 3 4.33 -26.98 -7.97
CA ARG A 3 5.52 -26.11 -7.96
C ARG A 3 5.23 -24.60 -8.13
N ALA A 4 4.00 -24.24 -8.53
CA ALA A 4 3.60 -22.90 -8.95
C ALA A 4 3.23 -21.93 -7.82
N THR A 5 3.10 -22.36 -6.57
CA THR A 5 2.61 -21.52 -5.44
C THR A 5 3.68 -21.20 -4.39
N LYS A 6 4.94 -21.59 -4.64
CA LYS A 6 6.05 -21.34 -3.71
C LYS A 6 6.48 -19.86 -3.83
N GLY A 7 6.34 -19.09 -2.75
CA GLY A 7 6.72 -17.66 -2.70
C GLY A 7 5.57 -16.65 -2.86
N MET A 8 4.34 -17.13 -3.09
CA MET A 8 3.16 -16.26 -3.23
C MET A 8 2.55 -15.90 -1.86
N ASN A 9 2.24 -14.63 -1.64
CA ASN A 9 1.48 -14.16 -0.46
C ASN A 9 0.02 -14.67 -0.52
N ARG A 10 -0.74 -14.51 0.57
CA ARG A 10 -2.14 -15.01 0.65
C ARG A 10 -3.04 -14.46 -0.48
N HIS A 11 -2.83 -13.22 -0.88
CA HIS A 11 -3.59 -12.53 -1.92
C HIS A 11 -3.23 -13.08 -3.30
N GLN A 12 -1.94 -13.24 -3.56
CA GLN A 12 -1.42 -13.88 -4.77
C GLN A 12 -1.89 -15.32 -4.90
N LYS A 13 -2.09 -16.07 -3.81
CA LYS A 13 -2.67 -17.42 -3.89
C LYS A 13 -4.17 -17.41 -4.25
N ALA A 14 -4.91 -16.40 -3.80
CA ALA A 14 -6.33 -16.23 -4.14
C ALA A 14 -6.54 -15.95 -5.64
N ALA A 15 -5.64 -15.17 -6.25
CA ALA A 15 -5.67 -14.84 -7.68
C ALA A 15 -5.47 -16.04 -8.63
N PHE A 16 -5.01 -17.21 -8.16
CA PHE A 16 -4.65 -18.35 -9.02
C PHE A 16 -5.67 -19.49 -8.96
N ARG A 17 -6.97 -19.18 -8.83
CA ARG A 17 -8.03 -20.21 -8.89
C ARG A 17 -8.03 -20.92 -10.27
N PRO A 18 -8.22 -22.26 -10.32
CA PRO A 18 -8.37 -22.99 -11.59
C PRO A 18 -9.73 -22.71 -12.23
N GLY A 19 -9.77 -22.52 -13.56
CA GLY A 19 -11.02 -22.41 -14.35
C GLY A 19 -11.43 -21.01 -14.79
N GLU A 20 -10.73 -19.97 -14.33
CA GLU A 20 -11.03 -18.57 -14.63
C GLU A 20 -10.43 -18.12 -15.98
N HIS A 21 -11.17 -17.28 -16.74
CA HIS A 21 -10.70 -16.73 -18.01
C HIS A 21 -9.38 -15.99 -17.82
N ARG A 22 -8.44 -16.15 -18.76
CA ARG A 22 -7.14 -15.48 -18.70
C ARG A 22 -7.06 -14.47 -19.82
N VAL A 23 -6.86 -13.21 -19.44
CA VAL A 23 -6.67 -12.12 -20.37
C VAL A 23 -5.28 -12.23 -21.01
N ARG A 24 -5.25 -12.18 -22.34
CA ARG A 24 -4.04 -12.22 -23.18
C ARG A 24 -3.50 -10.82 -23.47
N GLY A 25 -2.30 -10.74 -24.04
CA GLY A 25 -1.58 -9.49 -24.29
C GLY A 25 -2.37 -8.47 -25.11
N ASP A 26 -2.92 -8.92 -26.23
CA ASP A 26 -3.78 -8.18 -27.14
C ASP A 26 -5.10 -7.75 -26.48
N GLU A 27 -5.67 -8.60 -25.62
CA GLU A 27 -6.88 -8.26 -24.86
C GLU A 27 -6.62 -7.16 -23.82
N ILE A 28 -5.41 -7.06 -23.26
CA ILE A 28 -5.08 -6.02 -22.28
C ILE A 28 -5.19 -4.63 -22.90
N GLU A 29 -4.62 -4.43 -24.09
CA GLU A 29 -4.65 -3.14 -24.79
C GLU A 29 -6.09 -2.70 -25.05
N ARG A 30 -6.92 -3.60 -25.59
CA ARG A 30 -8.37 -3.35 -25.78
C ARG A 30 -9.06 -3.01 -24.45
N LEU A 31 -8.82 -3.75 -23.37
CA LEU A 31 -9.47 -3.49 -22.08
C LEU A 31 -9.04 -2.15 -21.48
N LEU A 32 -7.80 -1.70 -21.70
CA LEU A 32 -7.33 -0.38 -21.28
C LEU A 32 -7.98 0.76 -22.08
N GLU A 33 -8.30 0.52 -23.35
CA GLU A 33 -9.10 1.45 -24.17
C GLU A 33 -10.54 1.51 -23.64
N LEU A 34 -11.17 0.35 -23.40
CA LEU A 34 -12.53 0.28 -22.84
C LEU A 34 -12.64 0.94 -21.46
N ALA A 35 -11.60 0.85 -20.63
CA ALA A 35 -11.55 1.52 -19.33
C ALA A 35 -11.65 3.06 -19.42
N GLN A 36 -11.45 3.64 -20.60
CA GLN A 36 -11.55 5.07 -20.88
C GLN A 36 -12.82 5.44 -21.68
N SER A 37 -13.69 4.46 -21.97
CA SER A 37 -14.92 4.69 -22.73
C SER A 37 -15.93 5.52 -21.92
N ASP A 38 -16.69 6.35 -22.62
CA ASP A 38 -17.85 7.05 -22.04
C ASP A 38 -18.98 6.07 -21.69
N ASP A 39 -19.03 4.89 -22.34
CA ASP A 39 -20.03 3.86 -22.08
C ASP A 39 -19.71 3.10 -20.76
N PRO A 40 -20.61 3.11 -19.76
CA PRO A 40 -20.42 2.34 -18.54
C PRO A 40 -20.33 0.82 -18.76
N GLU A 41 -20.91 0.26 -19.82
CA GLU A 41 -20.80 -1.18 -20.11
C GLU A 41 -19.37 -1.55 -20.53
N ASP A 42 -18.72 -0.70 -21.35
CA ASP A 42 -17.32 -0.88 -21.74
C ASP A 42 -16.40 -0.81 -20.51
N ARG A 43 -16.61 0.19 -19.65
CA ARG A 43 -15.84 0.32 -18.40
C ARG A 43 -16.08 -0.84 -17.45
N LEU A 44 -17.31 -1.37 -17.40
CA LEU A 44 -17.64 -2.54 -16.60
C LEU A 44 -16.93 -3.79 -17.12
N GLU A 45 -16.89 -3.98 -18.44
CA GLU A 45 -16.12 -5.05 -19.08
C GLU A 45 -14.64 -4.94 -18.72
N ALA A 46 -14.08 -3.74 -18.81
CA ALA A 46 -12.70 -3.47 -18.43
C ALA A 46 -12.43 -3.79 -16.95
N ALA A 47 -13.23 -3.24 -16.03
CA ALA A 47 -13.08 -3.47 -14.59
C ALA A 47 -13.17 -4.96 -14.22
N SER A 48 -14.07 -5.70 -14.88
CA SER A 48 -14.26 -7.13 -14.63
C SER A 48 -13.07 -7.98 -15.09
N ASN A 49 -12.38 -7.57 -16.16
CA ASN A 49 -11.32 -8.39 -16.76
C ASN A 49 -9.89 -7.92 -16.42
N LEU A 50 -9.69 -6.67 -16.00
CA LEU A 50 -8.37 -6.17 -15.58
C LEU A 50 -7.97 -6.63 -14.17
N CYS A 51 -8.84 -7.35 -13.46
CA CYS A 51 -8.54 -7.89 -12.13
C CYS A 51 -7.29 -8.82 -12.15
N PRO A 52 -6.43 -8.80 -11.11
CA PRO A 52 -5.26 -9.66 -11.00
C PRO A 52 -5.53 -11.16 -11.13
N CYS A 53 -6.74 -11.64 -10.84
CA CYS A 53 -7.13 -13.03 -11.08
C CYS A 53 -7.05 -13.43 -12.56
N HIS A 54 -7.36 -12.49 -13.46
CA HIS A 54 -7.32 -12.65 -14.91
C HIS A 54 -5.95 -12.32 -15.51
N LEU A 55 -5.27 -11.28 -15.01
CA LEU A 55 -3.96 -10.83 -15.52
C LEU A 55 -2.79 -11.69 -15.03
N ARG A 56 -2.84 -12.17 -13.78
CA ARG A 56 -1.79 -12.98 -13.10
C ARG A 56 -0.38 -12.41 -13.11
N ARG A 57 -0.21 -11.14 -13.50
CA ARG A 57 1.01 -10.34 -13.43
C ARG A 57 0.62 -8.89 -13.12
N ARG A 58 1.56 -8.12 -12.55
CA ARG A 58 1.36 -6.68 -12.37
C ARG A 58 1.57 -5.98 -13.72
N ILE A 59 0.59 -5.18 -14.10
CA ILE A 59 0.64 -4.25 -15.24
C ILE A 59 0.20 -2.91 -14.68
N ASP A 60 1.10 -1.94 -14.61
CA ASP A 60 0.85 -0.71 -13.86
C ASP A 60 -0.30 0.09 -14.48
N GLU A 61 -0.44 0.08 -15.81
CA GLU A 61 -1.54 0.73 -16.53
C GLU A 61 -2.91 0.14 -16.15
N ALA A 62 -2.98 -1.18 -16.00
CA ALA A 62 -4.21 -1.86 -15.56
C ALA A 62 -4.56 -1.50 -14.12
N TRP A 63 -3.56 -1.42 -13.25
CA TRP A 63 -3.73 -0.96 -11.87
C TRP A 63 -4.22 0.49 -11.80
N GLN A 64 -3.63 1.38 -12.59
CA GLN A 64 -4.07 2.78 -12.65
C GLN A 64 -5.50 2.90 -13.21
N ALA A 65 -5.87 2.08 -14.20
CA ALA A 65 -7.24 2.02 -14.70
C ALA A 65 -8.23 1.56 -13.62
N LEU A 66 -7.91 0.48 -12.90
CA LEU A 66 -8.72 -0.03 -11.80
C LEU A 66 -8.88 1.00 -10.68
N TYR A 67 -7.81 1.72 -10.32
CA TYR A 67 -7.86 2.78 -9.31
C TYR A 67 -8.79 3.92 -9.72
N ARG A 68 -8.78 4.35 -10.99
CA ARG A 68 -9.76 5.33 -11.47
C ARG A 68 -11.20 4.79 -11.39
N MET A 69 -11.39 3.53 -11.79
CA MET A 69 -12.71 2.88 -11.80
C MET A 69 -13.27 2.59 -10.39
N MET A 70 -12.45 2.59 -9.34
CA MET A 70 -12.94 2.53 -7.95
C MET A 70 -13.79 3.75 -7.58
N GLU A 71 -13.70 4.83 -8.34
CA GLU A 71 -14.44 6.09 -8.17
C GLU A 71 -15.41 6.36 -9.34
N ASP A 72 -15.69 5.35 -10.15
CA ASP A 72 -16.56 5.48 -11.33
C ASP A 72 -17.97 5.98 -10.95
N PRO A 73 -18.62 6.82 -11.77
CA PRO A 73 -20.01 7.20 -11.53
C PRO A 73 -20.98 6.00 -11.54
N ASP A 74 -20.72 4.96 -12.36
CA ASP A 74 -21.55 3.75 -12.39
C ASP A 74 -21.14 2.79 -11.25
N VAL A 75 -22.12 2.47 -10.40
CA VAL A 75 -21.90 1.61 -9.23
C VAL A 75 -21.45 0.19 -9.58
N ARG A 76 -21.83 -0.34 -10.74
CA ARG A 76 -21.43 -1.68 -11.19
C ARG A 76 -19.94 -1.68 -11.52
N VAL A 77 -19.45 -0.61 -12.15
CA VAL A 77 -18.02 -0.42 -12.43
C VAL A 77 -17.24 -0.31 -11.13
N ARG A 78 -17.71 0.51 -10.16
CA ARG A 78 -17.07 0.60 -8.83
C ARG A 78 -16.99 -0.75 -8.15
N ARG A 79 -18.09 -1.50 -8.08
CA ARG A 79 -18.13 -2.83 -7.45
C ARG A 79 -17.11 -3.79 -8.08
N ALA A 80 -17.03 -3.83 -9.41
CA ALA A 80 -16.06 -4.65 -10.12
C ALA A 80 -14.61 -4.22 -9.83
N ALA A 81 -14.33 -2.92 -9.82
CA ALA A 81 -13.00 -2.40 -9.51
C ALA A 81 -12.58 -2.69 -8.06
N TRP A 82 -13.47 -2.51 -7.08
CA TRP A 82 -13.18 -2.77 -5.66
C TRP A 82 -12.94 -4.24 -5.34
N HIS A 83 -13.62 -5.15 -6.05
CA HIS A 83 -13.40 -6.60 -5.92
C HIS A 83 -11.94 -7.02 -6.18
N THR A 84 -11.20 -6.26 -6.98
CA THR A 84 -9.76 -6.49 -7.23
C THR A 84 -8.93 -6.57 -5.94
N LEU A 85 -9.33 -5.88 -4.87
CA LEU A 85 -8.60 -5.91 -3.59
C LEU A 85 -8.72 -7.27 -2.88
N GLU A 86 -9.79 -8.03 -3.12
CA GLU A 86 -9.96 -9.40 -2.61
C GLU A 86 -9.13 -10.40 -3.42
N ASP A 87 -9.05 -10.19 -4.73
CA ASP A 87 -8.58 -11.17 -5.72
C ASP A 87 -7.11 -11.07 -6.10
N GLY A 88 -6.28 -10.58 -5.17
CA GLY A 88 -4.83 -10.51 -5.36
C GLY A 88 -4.25 -9.11 -5.37
N GLY A 89 -5.06 -8.11 -5.01
CA GLY A 89 -4.58 -6.75 -4.94
C GLY A 89 -3.62 -6.44 -3.80
N CYS A 90 -3.06 -5.24 -3.87
CA CYS A 90 -2.15 -4.68 -2.88
C CYS A 90 -2.88 -3.56 -2.12
N PRO A 91 -3.68 -3.86 -1.07
CA PRO A 91 -4.41 -2.84 -0.31
C PRO A 91 -3.50 -1.87 0.47
N THR A 92 -2.18 -2.09 0.42
CA THR A 92 -1.16 -1.23 1.01
C THR A 92 -0.47 -0.32 -0.02
N ASP A 93 -0.90 -0.33 -1.29
CA ASP A 93 -0.36 0.58 -2.30
C ASP A 93 -0.68 2.04 -1.93
N PRO A 94 0.31 2.95 -1.84
CA PRO A 94 0.08 4.35 -1.50
C PRO A 94 -0.89 5.08 -2.43
N ALA A 95 -1.03 4.64 -3.68
CA ALA A 95 -1.98 5.25 -4.62
C ALA A 95 -3.45 5.08 -4.20
N LEU A 96 -3.76 4.11 -3.33
CA LEU A 96 -5.11 3.86 -2.81
C LEU A 96 -5.50 4.82 -1.69
N GLU A 97 -4.54 5.47 -1.02
CA GLU A 97 -4.79 6.38 0.09
C GLU A 97 -5.82 7.48 -0.23
N PRO A 98 -5.63 8.31 -1.27
CA PRO A 98 -6.60 9.35 -1.60
C PRO A 98 -7.97 8.80 -2.01
N ILE A 99 -8.02 7.59 -2.59
CA ILE A 99 -9.25 6.90 -3.00
C ILE A 99 -10.00 6.44 -1.75
N PHE A 100 -9.30 5.85 -0.79
CA PHE A 100 -9.84 5.42 0.50
C PHE A 100 -10.41 6.59 1.29
N GLU A 101 -9.69 7.71 1.35
CA GLU A 101 -10.14 8.92 2.06
C GLU A 101 -11.45 9.47 1.45
N ARG A 102 -11.57 9.52 0.13
CA ARG A 102 -12.81 9.97 -0.54
C ARG A 102 -13.95 8.97 -0.39
N ALA A 103 -13.70 7.68 -0.60
CA ALA A 103 -14.72 6.64 -0.47
C ALA A 103 -15.31 6.58 0.95
N LEU A 104 -14.50 6.81 2.00
CA LEU A 104 -14.98 6.92 3.38
C LEU A 104 -15.92 8.11 3.61
N GLN A 105 -15.83 9.16 2.80
CA GLN A 105 -16.64 10.38 2.93
C GLN A 105 -17.93 10.30 2.12
N SER A 106 -17.89 9.70 0.92
CA SER A 106 -18.97 9.85 -0.06
C SER A 106 -19.59 8.55 -0.57
N GLU A 107 -19.04 7.37 -0.32
CA GLU A 107 -19.60 6.13 -0.88
C GLU A 107 -20.92 5.74 -0.19
N ASP A 108 -21.97 5.56 -0.98
CA ASP A 108 -23.32 5.26 -0.53
C ASP A 108 -23.75 3.82 -0.85
N ASP A 109 -23.14 3.19 -1.86
CA ASP A 109 -23.48 1.84 -2.25
C ASP A 109 -23.15 0.85 -1.15
N ARG A 110 -24.08 -0.06 -0.86
CA ARG A 110 -23.93 -1.02 0.23
C ARG A 110 -22.77 -1.98 0.00
N GLN A 111 -22.56 -2.43 -1.23
CA GLN A 111 -21.51 -3.40 -1.55
C GLN A 111 -20.14 -2.73 -1.58
N VAL A 112 -20.05 -1.52 -2.17
CA VAL A 112 -18.79 -0.77 -2.13
C VAL A 112 -18.43 -0.36 -0.70
N ARG A 113 -19.40 0.08 0.11
CA ARG A 113 -19.17 0.37 1.54
C ARG A 113 -18.63 -0.84 2.30
N HIS A 114 -19.07 -2.06 1.97
CA HIS A 114 -18.51 -3.26 2.58
C HIS A 114 -17.00 -3.40 2.30
N PHE A 115 -16.57 -3.13 1.06
CA PHE A 115 -15.15 -3.12 0.72
C PHE A 115 -14.39 -1.97 1.39
N VAL A 116 -14.98 -0.76 1.44
CA VAL A 116 -14.40 0.39 2.16
C VAL A 116 -14.19 0.05 3.64
N ASP A 117 -15.17 -0.58 4.28
CA ASP A 117 -15.06 -1.02 5.67
C ASP A 117 -13.97 -2.09 5.87
N MET A 118 -13.80 -2.98 4.88
CA MET A 118 -12.83 -4.07 4.92
C MET A 118 -11.38 -3.61 4.66
N PHE A 119 -11.19 -2.64 3.77
CA PHE A 119 -9.86 -2.23 3.30
C PHE A 119 -9.47 -0.81 3.73
N ALA A 120 -10.32 0.18 3.49
CA ALA A 120 -9.99 1.58 3.77
C ALA A 120 -9.94 1.88 5.27
N ARG A 121 -10.90 1.39 6.07
CA ARG A 121 -10.90 1.65 7.52
C ARG A 121 -9.68 1.07 8.26
N PRO A 122 -9.28 -0.20 8.05
CA PRO A 122 -8.07 -0.72 8.69
C PRO A 122 -6.81 0.01 8.25
N TRP A 123 -6.75 0.42 6.98
CA TRP A 123 -5.65 1.19 6.45
C TRP A 123 -5.50 2.54 7.17
N LEU A 124 -6.59 3.29 7.33
CA LEU A 124 -6.58 4.59 8.02
C LEU A 124 -6.17 4.45 9.49
N ARG A 125 -6.69 3.42 10.18
CA ARG A 125 -6.27 3.10 11.56
C ARG A 125 -4.78 2.78 11.66
N GLN A 126 -4.22 2.03 10.70
CA GLN A 126 -2.79 1.76 10.67
C GLN A 126 -1.97 3.04 10.42
N LYS A 127 -2.43 3.93 9.53
CA LYS A 127 -1.81 5.23 9.29
C LYS A 127 -1.77 6.05 10.57
N GLU A 128 -2.91 6.22 11.24
CA GLU A 128 -3.01 6.95 12.51
C GLU A 128 -2.10 6.36 13.59
N GLN A 129 -2.07 5.04 13.75
CA GLN A 129 -1.17 4.36 14.68
C GLN A 129 0.30 4.61 14.36
N ARG A 130 0.70 4.53 13.08
CA ARG A 130 2.09 4.82 12.67
C ARG A 130 2.46 6.27 12.92
N THR A 131 1.56 7.20 12.60
CA THR A 131 1.76 8.63 12.88
C THR A 131 1.89 8.89 14.37
N LEU A 132 1.05 8.28 15.21
CA LEU A 132 1.14 8.40 16.66
C LEU A 132 2.46 7.83 17.19
N ILE A 133 2.87 6.65 16.74
CA ILE A 133 4.15 6.03 17.13
C ILE A 133 5.30 6.98 16.81
N LEU A 134 5.34 7.52 15.58
CA LEU A 134 6.36 8.47 15.16
C LEU A 134 6.31 9.77 15.99
N ALA A 135 5.13 10.28 16.30
CA ALA A 135 4.95 11.49 17.11
C ALA A 135 5.35 11.28 18.58
N THR A 136 5.20 10.07 19.11
CA THR A 136 5.59 9.71 20.48
C THR A 136 7.04 9.25 20.59
N GLN A 137 7.75 9.11 19.47
CA GLN A 137 9.13 8.66 19.47
C GLN A 137 10.01 9.81 19.99
N ASP A 138 10.59 9.61 21.18
CA ASP A 138 11.54 10.56 21.74
C ASP A 138 12.72 10.73 20.76
N ARG A 139 13.02 11.97 20.39
CA ARG A 139 14.16 12.31 19.52
C ARG A 139 15.48 11.86 20.15
N TYR A 140 15.54 11.73 21.47
CA TYR A 140 16.70 11.28 22.24
C TYR A 140 16.34 10.05 23.10
N PRO A 141 16.11 8.88 22.47
CA PRO A 141 15.46 7.74 23.10
C PRO A 141 16.33 7.00 24.12
N LEU A 142 17.62 7.31 24.21
CA LEU A 142 18.57 6.66 25.11
C LEU A 142 18.98 7.61 26.24
N ARG A 143 19.26 7.09 27.44
CA ARG A 143 19.89 7.86 28.53
C ARG A 143 21.29 7.35 28.78
N GLU A 144 22.26 7.98 28.15
CA GLU A 144 23.68 7.60 28.21
C GLU A 144 24.58 8.84 28.34
N LYS A 145 25.88 8.67 28.14
CA LYS A 145 26.86 9.76 28.07
C LYS A 145 26.91 10.31 26.64
N CYS A 146 26.90 11.63 26.51
CA CYS A 146 27.14 12.31 25.24
C CYS A 146 28.64 12.24 24.88
N ASP A 147 28.97 11.83 23.66
CA ASP A 147 30.36 11.73 23.19
C ASP A 147 31.01 13.11 22.95
N PHE A 148 30.21 14.16 22.71
CA PHE A 148 30.70 15.50 22.41
C PHE A 148 30.96 16.37 23.65
N CYS A 149 30.04 16.37 24.61
CA CYS A 149 30.19 17.16 25.85
C CYS A 149 30.51 16.33 27.09
N ALA A 150 30.65 15.01 26.96
CA ALA A 150 30.93 14.07 28.04
C ALA A 150 29.92 14.06 29.21
N ARG A 151 28.80 14.80 29.13
CA ARG A 151 27.75 14.80 30.15
C ARG A 151 26.91 13.52 30.07
N GLY A 152 26.51 13.00 31.22
CA GLY A 152 25.64 11.82 31.31
C GLY A 152 25.35 11.43 32.76
N PRO A 153 24.26 10.70 33.02
CA PRO A 153 23.28 10.20 32.03
C PRO A 153 22.31 11.31 31.57
N VAL A 154 22.27 11.57 30.27
CA VAL A 154 21.39 12.56 29.61
C VAL A 154 20.67 11.91 28.42
N PRO A 155 19.51 12.42 27.98
CA PRO A 155 18.91 11.99 26.73
C PRO A 155 19.89 12.18 25.57
N VAL A 156 20.13 11.10 24.82
CA VAL A 156 20.99 11.09 23.64
C VAL A 156 20.34 10.32 22.49
N ARG A 157 20.76 10.64 21.26
CA ARG A 157 20.47 9.88 20.03
C ARG A 157 21.76 9.44 19.37
N ALA A 158 21.66 8.48 18.45
CA ALA A 158 22.76 8.20 17.53
C ALA A 158 22.92 9.36 16.55
N ASP A 159 24.14 9.86 16.41
CA ASP A 159 24.58 10.68 15.29
C ASP A 159 25.19 9.75 14.24
N PHE A 160 24.49 9.61 13.11
CA PHE A 160 24.88 8.70 12.05
C PHE A 160 25.97 9.25 11.15
N ASP A 161 26.31 10.54 11.29
CA ASP A 161 27.35 11.19 10.50
C ASP A 161 28.74 11.07 11.17
N THR A 162 28.79 10.71 12.46
CA THR A 162 30.03 10.59 13.24
C THR A 162 30.21 9.17 13.78
N GLU A 163 31.30 8.52 13.42
CA GLU A 163 31.73 7.24 14.00
C GLU A 163 32.82 7.43 15.06
N ILE A 164 32.71 6.69 16.16
CA ILE A 164 33.68 6.66 17.27
C ILE A 164 34.29 5.26 17.35
N GLY A 165 35.62 5.18 17.43
CA GLY A 165 36.38 3.92 17.54
C GLY A 165 37.05 3.52 16.23
N ALA A 166 37.56 2.29 16.17
CA ALA A 166 38.22 1.74 14.97
C ALA A 166 37.97 0.23 14.85
N GLY A 167 37.71 -0.25 13.63
CA GLY A 167 37.51 -1.67 13.36
C GLY A 167 36.24 -2.22 14.03
N ALA A 168 36.35 -3.36 14.73
CA ALA A 168 35.22 -4.07 15.30
C ALA A 168 34.51 -3.34 16.47
N SER A 169 35.08 -2.23 16.98
CA SER A 169 34.49 -1.40 18.04
C SER A 169 33.89 -0.08 17.54
N ALA A 170 33.85 0.13 16.22
CA ALA A 170 33.23 1.31 15.63
C ALA A 170 31.73 1.34 15.93
N ARG A 171 31.25 2.49 16.41
CA ARG A 171 29.83 2.78 16.60
C ARG A 171 29.55 4.22 16.24
N PHE A 172 28.29 4.51 15.94
CA PHE A 172 27.81 5.89 15.84
C PHE A 172 27.96 6.63 17.16
N ALA A 173 28.33 7.91 17.07
CA ALA A 173 28.44 8.80 18.22
C ALA A 173 27.07 8.97 18.89
N ARG A 174 27.09 9.23 20.19
CA ARG A 174 25.91 9.59 21.00
C ARG A 174 25.90 11.10 21.19
N VAL A 175 24.88 11.76 20.67
CA VAL A 175 24.73 13.21 20.75
C VAL A 175 23.53 13.56 21.64
N CYS A 176 23.71 14.48 22.58
CA CYS A 176 22.60 15.04 23.37
C CYS A 176 22.01 16.27 22.69
N GLU A 177 20.83 16.69 23.13
CA GLU A 177 20.10 17.83 22.53
C GLU A 177 20.91 19.11 22.41
N GLN A 178 21.76 19.41 23.39
CA GLN A 178 22.57 20.65 23.36
C GLN A 178 23.75 20.58 22.39
N CYS A 179 24.14 19.38 21.95
CA CYS A 179 25.21 19.16 20.99
C CYS A 179 24.68 18.82 19.59
N ASP A 180 23.36 18.77 19.40
CA ASP A 180 22.70 18.42 18.14
C ASP A 180 22.33 19.70 17.35
N HIS A 181 23.34 20.38 16.78
CA HIS A 181 23.20 21.61 15.99
C HIS A 181 24.06 21.63 14.73
#